data_AF-A0A6G6K6R0-F1
#
_entry.id   AF-A0A6G6K6R0-F1
#
_cell.length_a   1.000
_cell.length_b   1.000
_cell.length_c   1.000
_cell.angle_alpha   90.00
_cell.angle_beta   90.00
_cell.angle_gamma   90.00
#
_symmetry.space_group_name_H-M   'P 1'
#
loop_
_entity.id
_entity.type
_entity.pdbx_description
1 polymer ?
#
loop_
_entity_poly.entity_id
_entity_poly.type
_entity_poly.pdbx_seq_one_letter_code
_entity_poly.pdbx_strand_id
1 'polypeptide(L)'
;MRFVSVFLFKRKDGDAFCRVQFGLELGSSMQLLTGMVRIDYFWDMRRLFLLVLFATLVGTASAQSDFQIGSIGIERSRIPDEGRSRTVDFAATRLSVPVDMASSEFMFLAYYFSESGELLGNGTPGSFQKIPEKDRVSAGPNGGMVSMPAKLEAGKKYGVKFGAPANIKWKHVIVVAGKKGDLVGKIYPKDDWTKYDFPDKASVRMSQ
;
A
#
# COMPACT_ATOMS: atom_id res chain seq x y z
N MET A 1 -1.67 -16.25 6.27
CA MET A 1 -1.09 -17.55 6.73
C MET A 1 0.12 -17.90 5.87
N ARG A 2 1.27 -18.31 6.43
CA ARG A 2 2.49 -18.55 5.62
C ARG A 2 2.71 -20.00 5.21
N PHE A 3 2.43 -20.95 6.10
CA PHE A 3 2.54 -22.37 5.78
C PHE A 3 1.64 -23.23 6.66
N VAL A 4 1.30 -24.42 6.14
CA VAL A 4 0.70 -25.52 6.89
C VAL A 4 1.66 -26.70 6.78
N SER A 5 2.03 -27.27 7.92
CA SER A 5 2.80 -28.51 7.95
C SER A 5 1.94 -29.61 8.56
N VAL A 6 1.87 -30.75 7.86
CA VAL A 6 1.13 -31.92 8.29
C VAL A 6 2.13 -33.04 8.52
N PHE A 7 2.23 -33.52 9.75
CA PHE A 7 3.08 -34.64 10.12
C PHE A 7 2.20 -35.85 10.42
N LEU A 8 2.48 -36.96 9.76
CA LEU A 8 1.79 -38.23 9.97
C LEU A 8 2.66 -39.16 10.80
N PHE A 9 2.11 -39.68 11.88
CA PHE A 9 2.77 -40.63 12.77
C PHE A 9 1.95 -41.92 12.80
N LYS A 10 2.64 -43.06 12.67
CA LYS A 10 2.05 -44.37 12.88
C LYS A 10 2.67 -44.98 14.14
N ARG A 11 1.86 -45.30 15.14
CA ARG A 11 2.32 -46.01 16.34
C ARG A 11 2.40 -47.51 16.07
N LYS A 12 3.22 -48.21 16.88
CA LYS A 12 3.45 -49.66 16.76
C LYS A 12 2.19 -50.50 17.04
N ASP A 13 1.21 -49.93 17.75
CA ASP A 13 -0.09 -50.53 18.07
C ASP A 13 -1.12 -50.43 16.91
N GLY A 14 -0.75 -49.79 15.80
CA GLY A 14 -1.59 -49.68 14.61
C GLY A 14 -2.35 -48.36 14.49
N ASP A 15 -2.38 -47.54 15.55
CA ASP A 15 -3.01 -46.22 15.52
C ASP A 15 -2.21 -45.23 14.65
N ALA A 16 -2.93 -44.38 13.91
CA ALA A 16 -2.34 -43.26 13.18
C ALA A 16 -2.76 -41.92 13.81
N PHE A 17 -1.79 -41.02 13.93
CA PHE A 17 -1.99 -39.66 14.43
C PHE A 17 -1.51 -38.67 13.39
N CYS A 18 -2.19 -37.54 13.31
CA CYS A 18 -1.76 -36.40 12.53
C CYS A 18 -1.51 -35.21 13.45
N ARG A 19 -0.34 -34.60 13.31
CA ARG A 19 -0.07 -33.27 13.86
C ARG A 19 -0.19 -32.26 12.74
N VAL A 20 -1.08 -31.29 12.92
CA VAL A 20 -1.20 -30.15 12.01
C VAL A 20 -0.62 -28.94 12.70
N GLN A 21 0.32 -28.29 12.03
CA GLN A 21 0.99 -27.09 12.51
C GLN A 21 0.73 -25.95 11.54
N PHE A 22 0.19 -24.85 12.04
CA PHE A 22 -0.10 -23.64 11.30
C PHE A 22 0.93 -22.56 11.66
N GLY A 23 1.63 -22.06 10.64
CA GLY A 23 2.45 -20.86 10.73
C GLY A 23 1.62 -19.62 10.39
N LEU A 24 1.18 -18.89 11.41
CA LEU A 24 0.48 -17.62 11.25
C LEU A 24 1.47 -16.48 11.51
N GLU A 25 1.65 -15.63 10.51
CA GLU A 25 2.40 -14.38 10.67
C GLU A 25 1.40 -13.28 11.04
N LEU A 26 1.61 -12.69 12.21
CA LEU A 26 0.83 -11.58 12.73
C LEU A 26 1.79 -10.41 12.91
N GLY A 27 1.82 -9.52 11.91
CA GLY A 27 2.78 -8.42 11.86
C GLY A 27 4.22 -8.92 11.67
N SER A 28 5.13 -8.53 12.57
CA SER A 28 6.54 -8.97 12.59
C SER A 28 6.79 -10.24 13.41
N SER A 29 5.73 -10.85 13.96
CA SER A 29 5.83 -12.03 14.82
C SER A 29 5.24 -13.28 14.17
N MET A 30 5.91 -14.41 14.32
CA MET A 30 5.41 -15.71 13.87
C MET A 30 4.82 -16.47 15.06
N GLN A 31 3.52 -16.74 15.00
CA GLN A 31 2.85 -17.61 15.96
C GLN A 31 2.61 -18.99 15.35
N LEU A 32 2.95 -20.02 16.12
CA LEU A 32 2.77 -21.41 15.74
C LEU A 32 1.58 -21.98 16.50
N LEU A 33 0.48 -22.23 15.79
CA LEU A 33 -0.65 -22.97 16.36
C LEU A 33 -0.45 -24.46 16.03
N THR A 34 -0.38 -25.31 17.05
CA THR A 34 -0.25 -26.76 16.88
C THR A 34 -1.50 -27.46 17.38
N GLY A 35 -2.10 -28.29 16.55
CA GLY A 35 -3.15 -29.23 16.93
C GLY A 35 -2.73 -30.67 16.69
N MET A 36 -3.21 -31.59 17.53
CA MET A 36 -3.04 -33.03 17.35
C MET A 36 -4.41 -33.66 17.13
N VAL A 37 -4.53 -34.45 16.06
CA VAL A 37 -5.78 -35.13 15.66
C VAL A 37 -5.51 -36.62 15.58
N ARG A 38 -6.29 -37.42 16.31
CA ARG A 38 -6.32 -38.88 16.16
C ARG A 38 -7.13 -39.22 14.91
N ILE A 39 -6.62 -40.13 14.08
CA ILE A 39 -7.28 -40.53 12.84
C ILE A 39 -7.70 -42.00 12.97
N ASP A 40 -9.01 -42.25 13.02
CA ASP A 40 -9.54 -43.62 13.02
C ASP A 40 -9.81 -44.05 11.56
N TYR A 41 -9.20 -45.16 11.14
CA TYR A 41 -9.03 -45.49 9.72
C TYR A 41 -10.36 -45.60 8.93
N PHE A 42 -10.32 -45.07 7.71
CA PHE A 42 -11.28 -45.13 6.59
C PHE A 42 -12.36 -44.04 6.46
N TRP A 43 -13.00 -43.57 7.53
CA TRP A 43 -13.97 -42.45 7.44
C TRP A 43 -13.32 -41.06 7.56
N ASP A 44 -12.06 -41.03 7.99
CA ASP A 44 -11.43 -39.84 8.54
C ASP A 44 -10.45 -39.15 7.57
N MET A 45 -10.08 -39.82 6.47
CA MET A 45 -9.27 -39.21 5.40
C MET A 45 -10.03 -38.10 4.65
N ARG A 46 -11.35 -38.23 4.50
CA ARG A 46 -12.20 -37.17 3.94
C ARG A 46 -12.29 -35.96 4.86
N ARG A 47 -12.37 -36.18 6.17
CA ARG A 47 -12.39 -35.11 7.17
C ARG A 47 -11.03 -34.42 7.27
N LEU A 48 -9.94 -35.19 7.24
CA LEU A 48 -8.59 -34.63 7.17
C LEU A 48 -8.40 -33.79 5.90
N PHE A 49 -8.83 -34.31 4.75
CA PHE A 49 -8.77 -33.56 3.49
C PHE A 49 -9.61 -32.28 3.56
N LEU A 50 -10.85 -32.34 4.06
CA LEU A 50 -11.70 -31.17 4.22
C LEU A 50 -11.13 -30.17 5.23
N LEU A 51 -10.47 -30.63 6.30
CA LEU A 51 -9.86 -29.78 7.31
C LEU A 51 -8.59 -29.11 6.79
N VAL A 52 -7.77 -29.81 6.01
CA VAL A 52 -6.64 -29.22 5.29
C VAL A 52 -7.14 -28.22 4.24
N LEU A 53 -8.17 -28.57 3.46
CA LEU A 53 -8.79 -27.70 2.45
C LEU A 53 -9.36 -26.43 3.10
N PHE A 54 -10.09 -26.58 4.20
CA PHE A 54 -10.66 -25.47 4.95
C PHE A 54 -9.55 -24.59 5.55
N ALA A 55 -8.50 -25.19 6.11
CA ALA A 55 -7.37 -24.42 6.62
C ALA A 55 -6.58 -23.71 5.51
N THR A 56 -6.45 -24.30 4.32
CA THR A 56 -5.88 -23.59 3.16
C THR A 56 -6.78 -22.46 2.67
N LEU A 57 -8.10 -22.65 2.63
CA LEU A 57 -9.07 -21.63 2.22
C LEU A 57 -9.14 -20.45 3.21
N VAL A 58 -9.13 -20.73 4.52
CA VAL A 58 -9.08 -19.71 5.58
C VAL A 58 -7.71 -19.03 5.60
N GLY A 59 -6.64 -19.76 5.27
CA GLY A 59 -5.28 -19.23 5.19
C GLY A 59 -5.04 -18.22 4.06
N THR A 60 -5.80 -18.31 2.97
CA THR A 60 -5.74 -17.37 1.84
C THR A 60 -6.48 -16.05 2.06
N ALA A 61 -7.31 -15.94 3.11
CA ALA A 61 -8.09 -14.71 3.37
C ALA A 61 -7.32 -13.61 4.12
N SER A 62 -6.05 -13.84 4.47
CA SER A 62 -5.24 -12.90 5.26
C SER A 62 -3.90 -12.57 4.59
N ALA A 63 -3.93 -11.83 3.47
CA ALA A 63 -2.79 -11.04 2.95
C ALA A 63 -3.13 -10.24 1.67
N GLN A 64 -4.30 -9.60 1.57
CA GLN A 64 -4.50 -8.57 0.55
C GLN A 64 -4.56 -7.20 1.24
N SER A 65 -3.37 -6.66 1.49
CA SER A 65 -3.17 -5.26 1.87
C SER A 65 -3.45 -4.38 0.67
N ASP A 66 -4.73 -4.18 0.34
CA ASP A 66 -5.06 -3.33 -0.81
C ASP A 66 -5.02 -1.86 -0.37
N PHE A 67 -3.80 -1.29 -0.35
CA PHE A 67 -3.65 0.17 -0.45
C PHE A 67 -4.48 0.65 -1.65
N GLN A 68 -5.25 1.72 -1.45
CA GLN A 68 -6.10 2.26 -2.52
C GLN A 68 -5.78 3.72 -2.76
N ILE A 69 -5.48 4.03 -4.03
CA ILE A 69 -5.35 5.41 -4.52
C ILE A 69 -6.68 5.78 -5.19
N GLY A 70 -7.34 6.80 -4.64
CA GLY A 70 -8.52 7.42 -5.23
C GLY A 70 -8.19 8.11 -6.56
N SER A 71 -9.20 8.65 -7.22
CA SER A 71 -8.99 9.43 -8.44
C SER A 71 -8.02 10.60 -8.18
N ILE A 72 -7.09 10.79 -9.10
CA ILE A 72 -6.19 11.94 -9.08
C ILE A 72 -6.92 13.11 -9.74
N GLY A 73 -7.02 14.23 -9.03
CA GLY A 73 -7.48 15.51 -9.54
C GLY A 73 -6.33 16.50 -9.63
N ILE A 74 -6.48 17.52 -10.47
CA ILE A 74 -5.54 18.63 -10.54
C ILE A 74 -6.15 19.83 -9.82
N GLU A 75 -5.51 20.24 -8.74
CA GLU A 75 -5.89 21.40 -7.97
C GLU A 75 -4.93 22.55 -8.25
N ARG A 76 -5.47 23.72 -8.58
CA ARG A 76 -4.68 24.91 -8.87
C ARG A 76 -4.74 25.85 -7.67
N SER A 77 -3.59 26.17 -7.08
CA SER A 77 -3.51 27.09 -5.94
C SER A 77 -2.60 28.27 -6.26
N ARG A 78 -3.02 29.45 -5.79
CA ARG A 78 -2.16 30.64 -5.79
C ARG A 78 -1.30 30.64 -4.55
N ILE A 79 0.01 30.63 -4.75
CA ILE A 79 0.99 30.69 -3.67
C ILE A 79 1.62 32.09 -3.71
N PRO A 80 1.64 32.81 -2.58
CA PRO A 80 2.40 34.05 -2.48
C PRO A 80 3.90 33.75 -2.56
N ASP A 81 4.61 34.47 -3.42
CA ASP A 81 6.04 34.33 -3.71
C ASP A 81 6.68 35.71 -3.83
N GLU A 82 7.39 36.15 -2.78
CA GLU A 82 8.20 37.39 -2.73
C GLU A 82 7.65 38.59 -3.53
N GLY A 83 6.41 39.01 -3.23
CA GLY A 83 5.77 40.17 -3.86
C GLY A 83 5.04 39.89 -5.19
N ARG A 84 5.01 38.63 -5.64
CA ARG A 84 4.19 38.13 -6.75
C ARG A 84 3.33 36.95 -6.30
N SER A 85 2.23 36.69 -7.00
CA SER A 85 1.46 35.46 -6.80
C SER A 85 1.78 34.52 -7.95
N ARG A 86 2.34 33.35 -7.64
CA ARG A 86 2.50 32.28 -8.62
C ARG A 86 1.35 31.30 -8.51
N THR A 87 0.90 30.81 -9.66
CA THR A 87 -0.10 29.76 -9.71
C THR A 87 0.62 28.43 -9.87
N VAL A 88 0.36 27.49 -8.96
CA VAL A 88 0.97 26.16 -8.96
C VAL A 88 -0.14 25.12 -9.09
N ASP A 89 0.09 24.16 -9.98
CA ASP A 89 -0.80 23.01 -10.14
C ASP A 89 -0.32 21.87 -9.22
N PHE A 90 -1.27 21.24 -8.55
CA PHE A 90 -1.06 20.13 -7.62
C PHE A 90 -1.80 18.90 -8.12
N ALA A 91 -1.13 17.75 -8.11
CA ALA A 91 -1.81 16.47 -8.20
C ALA A 91 -2.36 16.12 -6.81
N ALA A 92 -3.68 15.96 -6.69
CA ALA A 92 -4.36 15.68 -5.44
C ALA A 92 -5.08 14.33 -5.52
N THR A 93 -4.96 13.52 -4.47
CA THR A 93 -5.69 12.24 -4.39
C THR A 93 -6.04 11.91 -2.94
N ARG A 94 -6.92 10.92 -2.76
CA ARG A 94 -7.24 10.31 -1.46
C ARG A 94 -6.61 8.93 -1.40
N LEU A 95 -5.89 8.65 -0.32
CA LEU A 95 -5.32 7.34 -0.06
C LEU A 95 -6.06 6.64 1.07
N SER A 96 -6.39 5.36 0.90
CA SER A 96 -6.77 4.47 2.01
C SER A 96 -5.61 3.55 2.40
N VAL A 97 -5.38 3.42 3.71
CA VAL A 97 -4.36 2.54 4.30
C VAL A 97 -5.05 1.28 4.85
N PRO A 98 -4.60 0.06 4.49
CA PRO A 98 -5.29 -1.17 4.88
C PRO A 98 -5.00 -1.59 6.33
N VAL A 99 -3.85 -1.15 6.89
CA VAL A 99 -3.40 -1.52 8.23
C VAL A 99 -2.79 -0.34 8.95
N ASP A 100 -2.85 -0.36 10.27
CA ASP A 100 -2.13 0.59 11.10
C ASP A 100 -0.62 0.51 10.82
N MET A 101 0.02 1.65 10.53
CA MET A 101 1.46 1.67 10.27
C MET A 101 2.09 3.02 10.60
N ALA A 102 3.40 3.01 10.91
CA ALA A 102 4.16 4.24 11.06
C ALA A 102 4.27 4.95 9.71
N SER A 103 4.12 6.27 9.70
CA SER A 103 4.26 7.06 8.46
C SER A 103 5.65 6.97 7.84
N SER A 104 6.68 6.65 8.65
CA SER A 104 8.05 6.40 8.17
C SER A 104 8.18 5.14 7.32
N GLU A 105 7.24 4.19 7.43
CA GLU A 105 7.21 2.97 6.61
C GLU A 105 6.41 3.16 5.32
N PHE A 106 5.74 4.30 5.17
CA PHE A 106 4.84 4.58 4.07
C PHE A 106 5.53 5.51 3.06
N MET A 107 5.52 5.11 1.79
CA MET A 107 6.04 5.90 0.68
C MET A 107 4.91 6.59 -0.09
N PHE A 108 5.10 7.87 -0.42
CA PHE A 108 4.23 8.64 -1.31
C PHE A 108 5.08 9.39 -2.31
N LEU A 109 4.88 9.13 -3.60
CA LEU A 109 5.64 9.74 -4.67
C LEU A 109 4.70 10.10 -5.83
N ALA A 110 5.00 11.19 -6.52
CA ALA A 110 4.39 11.56 -7.78
C ALA A 110 5.48 11.75 -8.82
N TYR A 111 5.36 11.08 -9.96
CA TYR A 111 6.28 11.19 -11.09
C TYR A 111 5.59 11.98 -12.20
N TYR A 112 6.17 13.12 -12.60
CA TYR A 112 5.61 13.99 -13.62
C TYR A 112 6.29 13.75 -14.95
N PHE A 113 5.50 13.63 -16.00
CA PHE A 113 5.97 13.34 -17.35
C PHE A 113 5.54 14.40 -18.35
N SER A 114 6.38 14.59 -19.35
CA SER A 114 6.07 15.42 -20.52
C SER A 114 5.02 14.75 -21.41
N GLU A 115 4.67 15.42 -22.50
CA GLU A 115 3.81 14.85 -23.54
C GLU A 115 4.50 13.72 -24.33
N SER A 116 5.83 13.72 -24.42
CA SER A 116 6.62 12.66 -25.06
C SER A 116 6.87 11.44 -24.16
N GLY A 117 6.43 11.48 -22.90
CA GLY A 117 6.66 10.42 -21.92
C GLY A 117 7.99 10.52 -21.18
N GLU A 118 8.72 11.63 -21.32
CA GLU A 118 9.96 11.89 -20.60
C GLU A 118 9.68 12.24 -19.13
N LEU A 119 10.45 11.66 -18.20
CA LEU A 119 10.36 11.98 -16.79
C LEU A 119 10.92 13.38 -16.52
N LEU A 120 10.06 14.29 -16.09
CA LEU A 120 10.41 15.69 -15.78
C LEU A 120 10.90 15.87 -14.35
N GLY A 121 10.53 14.95 -13.46
CA GLY A 121 10.90 14.98 -12.05
C GLY A 121 9.91 14.23 -11.19
N ASN A 122 10.24 14.14 -9.89
CA ASN A 122 9.39 13.56 -8.88
C ASN A 122 9.02 14.59 -7.80
N GLY A 123 7.84 14.42 -7.22
CA GLY A 123 7.37 15.13 -6.04
C GLY A 123 7.07 14.14 -4.93
N THR A 124 7.59 14.42 -3.74
CA THR A 124 7.05 13.88 -2.47
C THR A 124 5.92 14.79 -1.97
N PRO A 125 5.04 14.34 -1.06
CA PRO A 125 4.07 15.23 -0.43
C PRO A 125 4.79 16.42 0.21
N GLY A 126 4.46 17.64 -0.22
CA GLY A 126 5.04 18.87 0.32
C GLY A 126 6.43 19.28 -0.17
N SER A 127 7.06 18.60 -1.13
CA SER A 127 8.41 19.01 -1.64
C SER A 127 8.40 20.21 -2.60
N PHE A 128 7.25 20.77 -2.94
CA PHE A 128 7.15 22.06 -3.64
C PHE A 128 6.30 23.05 -2.83
N GLN A 129 6.93 23.56 -1.77
CA GLN A 129 6.64 24.69 -0.86
C GLN A 129 5.23 25.27 -0.59
N LYS A 130 5.02 25.50 0.72
CA LYS A 130 4.21 26.49 1.47
C LYS A 130 2.74 26.71 1.03
N ILE A 131 1.85 25.91 1.64
CA ILE A 131 0.39 26.06 1.57
C ILE A 131 -0.06 27.22 2.52
N PRO A 132 -1.00 28.11 2.10
CA PRO A 132 -1.52 29.19 2.93
C PRO A 132 -2.22 28.70 4.21
N GLU A 133 -2.09 29.49 5.27
CA GLU A 133 -2.44 29.17 6.67
C GLU A 133 -3.92 28.82 6.92
N LYS A 134 -4.81 29.28 6.06
CA LYS A 134 -6.27 29.13 6.20
C LYS A 134 -6.83 27.72 5.91
N ASP A 135 -6.04 26.87 5.24
CA ASP A 135 -6.43 25.49 4.90
C ASP A 135 -5.69 24.46 5.79
N ARG A 136 -5.01 24.93 6.86
CA ARG A 136 -4.29 24.09 7.81
C ARG A 136 -5.26 23.41 8.77
N VAL A 137 -5.30 22.08 8.76
CA VAL A 137 -5.65 21.33 9.97
C VAL A 137 -4.41 21.38 10.87
N SER A 138 -4.41 22.36 11.80
CA SER A 138 -3.40 22.69 12.82
C SER A 138 -1.94 22.28 12.54
N ALA A 139 -1.15 23.21 12.01
CA ALA A 139 0.31 23.12 11.91
C ALA A 139 0.98 24.34 12.55
N GLY A 140 1.99 24.09 13.39
CA GLY A 140 2.86 25.10 14.01
C GLY A 140 3.82 25.79 13.03
N PRO A 141 4.64 26.73 13.52
CA PRO A 141 5.05 27.92 12.77
C PRO A 141 6.32 27.76 11.93
N ASN A 142 6.51 26.64 11.21
CA ASN A 142 7.60 26.47 10.25
C ASN A 142 7.14 25.65 9.04
N GLY A 143 7.02 26.33 7.89
CA GLY A 143 6.90 25.74 6.54
C GLY A 143 6.26 24.36 6.46
N GLY A 144 4.94 24.27 6.71
CA GLY A 144 4.26 22.99 6.88
C GLY A 144 4.30 22.11 5.62
N MET A 145 5.14 21.06 5.68
CA MET A 145 4.72 19.75 5.20
C MET A 145 3.30 19.50 5.72
N VAL A 146 2.41 18.90 4.93
CA VAL A 146 1.26 18.22 5.54
C VAL A 146 1.88 17.16 6.43
N SER A 147 1.98 17.44 7.73
CA SER A 147 2.53 16.47 8.68
C SER A 147 1.61 15.29 8.59
N MET A 148 2.07 14.23 7.90
CA MET A 148 1.41 12.95 8.06
C MET A 148 1.38 12.66 9.55
N PRO A 149 0.26 12.13 10.06
CA PRO A 149 0.22 11.71 11.46
C PRO A 149 1.39 10.75 11.68
N ALA A 150 2.00 10.71 12.87
CA ALA A 150 3.12 9.79 13.11
C ALA A 150 2.75 8.32 12.80
N LYS A 151 1.46 8.00 12.92
CA LYS A 151 0.85 6.73 12.59
C LYS A 151 -0.33 6.93 11.64
N LEU A 152 -0.34 6.17 10.55
CA LEU A 152 -1.49 5.99 9.67
C LEU A 152 -2.36 4.89 10.26
N GLU A 153 -3.67 5.11 10.29
CA GLU A 153 -4.64 4.16 10.84
C GLU A 153 -5.35 3.41 9.71
N ALA A 154 -5.60 2.13 9.95
CA ALA A 154 -6.33 1.26 9.05
C ALA A 154 -7.72 1.84 8.73
N GLY A 155 -8.10 1.78 7.45
CA GLY A 155 -9.41 2.23 6.97
C GLY A 155 -9.59 3.75 6.92
N LYS A 156 -8.64 4.55 7.44
CA LYS A 156 -8.67 6.01 7.28
C LYS A 156 -8.24 6.42 5.89
N LYS A 157 -8.89 7.48 5.40
CA LYS A 157 -8.58 8.12 4.12
C LYS A 157 -7.80 9.41 4.34
N TYR A 158 -6.68 9.55 3.66
CA TYR A 158 -5.78 10.68 3.77
C TYR A 158 -5.77 11.47 2.45
N GLY A 159 -6.04 12.77 2.53
CA GLY A 159 -5.88 13.68 1.39
C GLY A 159 -4.42 14.07 1.23
N VAL A 160 -3.86 13.87 0.03
CA VAL A 160 -2.46 14.16 -0.27
C VAL A 160 -2.37 15.04 -1.51
N LYS A 161 -1.49 16.05 -1.46
CA LYS A 161 -1.19 16.94 -2.58
C LYS A 161 0.30 16.88 -2.92
N PHE A 162 0.60 16.71 -4.20
CA PHE A 162 1.93 16.72 -4.78
C PHE A 162 2.06 17.96 -5.65
N GLY A 163 3.07 18.79 -5.42
CA GLY A 163 3.30 19.95 -6.26
C GLY A 163 3.92 19.55 -7.60
N ALA A 164 3.43 20.13 -8.68
CA ALA A 164 3.99 19.90 -10.00
C ALA A 164 5.24 20.77 -10.26
N PRO A 165 6.12 20.35 -11.18
CA PRO A 165 7.26 21.16 -11.61
C PRO A 165 6.82 22.54 -12.08
N ALA A 166 7.37 23.60 -11.48
CA ALA A 166 7.13 24.97 -11.92
C ALA A 166 7.84 25.23 -13.25
N ASN A 167 7.23 26.01 -14.13
CA ASN A 167 7.81 26.46 -15.40
C ASN A 167 8.11 25.36 -16.43
N ILE A 168 7.67 24.12 -16.21
CA ILE A 168 7.78 23.03 -17.17
C ILE A 168 6.38 22.46 -17.44
N LYS A 169 6.02 22.37 -18.72
CA LYS A 169 4.73 21.81 -19.14
C LYS A 169 4.75 20.29 -18.99
N TRP A 170 4.15 19.79 -17.92
CA TRP A 170 3.87 18.37 -17.73
C TRP A 170 2.51 18.02 -18.33
N LYS A 171 2.32 16.74 -18.67
CA LYS A 171 1.09 16.22 -19.27
C LYS A 171 0.49 15.06 -18.48
N HIS A 172 1.35 14.20 -17.92
CA HIS A 172 0.94 13.04 -17.14
C HIS A 172 1.60 13.06 -15.76
N VAL A 173 0.92 12.45 -14.80
CA VAL A 173 1.43 12.21 -13.46
C VAL A 173 1.10 10.80 -13.02
N ILE A 174 2.09 10.10 -12.50
CA ILE A 174 1.93 8.79 -11.86
C ILE A 174 2.10 8.99 -10.36
N VAL A 175 1.05 8.75 -9.58
CA VAL A 175 1.11 8.74 -8.12
C VAL A 175 1.34 7.31 -7.65
N VAL A 176 2.37 7.11 -6.84
CA VAL A 176 2.73 5.86 -6.19
C VAL A 176 2.56 6.01 -4.68
N ALA A 177 1.93 5.02 -4.05
CA ALA A 177 1.73 4.99 -2.61
C ALA A 177 1.77 3.56 -2.07
N GLY A 178 2.28 3.38 -0.85
CA GLY A 178 2.20 2.10 -0.15
C GLY A 178 3.40 1.83 0.75
N LYS A 179 3.57 0.56 1.13
CA LYS A 179 4.75 0.09 1.85
C LYS A 179 5.79 -0.40 0.85
N LYS A 180 7.08 -0.29 1.18
CA LYS A 180 8.14 -0.93 0.37
C LYS A 180 7.83 -2.43 0.18
N GLY A 181 7.77 -2.88 -1.07
CA GLY A 181 7.38 -4.25 -1.44
C GLY A 181 5.87 -4.46 -1.67
N ASP A 182 5.05 -3.46 -1.38
CA ASP A 182 3.60 -3.43 -1.63
C ASP A 182 3.17 -2.00 -2.00
N LEU A 183 3.62 -1.56 -3.18
CA LEU A 183 3.29 -0.25 -3.71
C LEU A 183 2.14 -0.38 -4.71
N VAL A 184 1.25 0.60 -4.70
CA VAL A 184 0.19 0.77 -5.68
C VAL A 184 0.36 2.08 -6.45
N GLY A 185 -0.08 2.10 -7.70
CA GLY A 185 0.01 3.27 -8.56
C GLY A 185 -1.34 3.72 -9.09
N LYS A 186 -1.54 5.03 -9.29
CA LYS A 186 -2.52 5.57 -10.25
C LYS A 186 -1.94 6.62 -11.22
N ILE A 187 -2.40 6.66 -12.47
CA ILE A 187 -1.95 7.61 -13.50
C ILE A 187 -3.06 8.63 -13.81
N TYR A 188 -2.67 9.85 -14.10
CA TYR A 188 -3.55 10.90 -14.58
C TYR A 188 -2.91 11.75 -15.69
N PRO A 189 -3.66 12.11 -16.76
CA PRO A 189 -4.94 11.51 -17.13
C PRO A 189 -4.79 9.98 -17.35
N LYS A 190 -5.92 9.26 -17.45
CA LYS A 190 -5.86 7.81 -17.68
C LYS A 190 -5.13 7.54 -19.00
N ASP A 191 -4.04 6.79 -18.94
CA ASP A 191 -3.22 6.41 -20.09
C ASP A 191 -2.55 5.04 -19.86
N ASP A 192 -1.87 4.53 -20.88
CA ASP A 192 -1.05 3.34 -20.82
C ASP A 192 0.27 3.61 -20.09
N TRP A 193 0.39 2.94 -18.96
CA TRP A 193 1.51 2.96 -18.03
C TRP A 193 2.82 2.44 -18.61
N THR A 194 2.74 1.56 -19.62
CA THR A 194 3.94 0.93 -20.19
C THR A 194 4.85 1.96 -20.86
N LYS A 195 4.27 3.07 -21.34
CA LYS A 195 4.95 4.21 -21.98
C LYS A 195 5.90 4.98 -21.07
N TYR A 196 5.69 4.90 -19.76
CA TYR A 196 6.39 5.74 -18.78
C TYR A 196 7.43 4.92 -18.04
N ASP A 197 8.67 5.39 -18.00
CA ASP A 197 9.75 4.77 -17.23
C ASP A 197 10.03 5.57 -15.94
N PHE A 198 10.08 4.88 -14.80
CA PHE A 198 10.31 5.50 -13.50
C PHE A 198 10.91 4.52 -12.48
N PRO A 199 11.65 5.02 -11.46
CA PRO A 199 12.47 4.19 -10.57
C PRO A 199 11.72 3.04 -9.88
N ASP A 200 10.47 3.25 -9.45
CA ASP A 200 9.69 2.25 -8.71
C ASP A 200 8.83 1.34 -9.59
N LYS A 201 8.86 1.47 -10.93
CA LYS A 201 7.90 0.82 -11.85
C LYS A 201 7.78 -0.69 -11.63
N ALA A 202 8.89 -1.38 -11.39
CA ALA A 202 8.92 -2.82 -11.17
C ALA A 202 8.27 -3.27 -9.85
N SER A 203 8.15 -2.38 -8.86
CA SER A 203 7.62 -2.68 -7.52
C SER A 203 6.18 -2.20 -7.32
N VAL A 204 5.56 -1.61 -8.34
CA VAL A 204 4.25 -0.96 -8.24
C VAL A 204 3.18 -1.77 -8.94
N ARG A 205 2.16 -2.15 -8.19
CA ARG A 205 0.92 -2.72 -8.72
C ARG A 205 0.02 -1.59 -9.23
N MET A 206 -0.23 -1.58 -10.53
CA MET A 206 -1.03 -0.51 -11.15
C MET A 206 -2.53 -0.75 -10.91
N SER A 207 -3.22 0.29 -10.43
CA SER A 207 -4.69 0.31 -10.37
C SER A 207 -5.25 0.95 -11.65
N GLN A 208 -6.26 0.31 -12.25
CA GLN A 208 -6.90 0.77 -13.50
C GLN A 208 -7.88 1.93 -13.32
#